data_AF-A0AAV4VE51-F1
#
_entry.id   AF-A0AAV4VE51-F1
#
_cell.length_a   1.000
_cell.length_b   1.000
_cell.length_c   1.000
_cell.angle_alpha   90.00
_cell.angle_beta   90.00
_cell.angle_gamma   90.00
#
_symmetry.space_group_name_H-M   'P 1'
#
loop_
_entity.id
_entity.type
_entity.pdbx_description
1 polymer ?
#
loop_
_entity_poly.entity_id
_entity_poly.type
_entity_poly.pdbx_seq_one_letter_code
_entity_poly.pdbx_strand_id
1 'polypeptide(L)'
;LQGIIKSTILNMAQKAEDFNLPMSAITRIVKDAIPEGVRVTEGAKLALNKAASVFVLYATSSANNHSQNENRKRLIPKDVFEALKELELEVLIPPLQQALIGNETKKQAKENKRASSNNVEVEVAEDEEEVPDNEMEIQEVEEPYIIELSDSECENNESEASSD
;
A
#
# COMPACT_ATOMS: atom_id res chain seq x y z
N LEU A 1 23.84 -10.90 17.52
CA LEU A 1 22.47 -10.36 17.35
C LEU A 1 22.31 -9.60 16.02
N GLN A 2 23.00 -8.46 15.81
CA GLN A 2 22.86 -7.63 14.59
C GLN A 2 22.94 -8.40 13.27
N GLY A 3 23.85 -9.39 13.11
CA GLY A 3 23.93 -10.19 11.89
C GLY A 3 22.65 -10.99 11.55
N ILE A 4 21.89 -11.41 12.55
CA ILE A 4 20.59 -12.09 12.34
C ILE A 4 19.54 -11.06 11.92
N ILE A 5 19.45 -9.92 12.60
CA ILE A 5 18.52 -8.84 12.27
C ILE A 5 18.76 -8.35 10.83
N LYS A 6 20.02 -8.10 10.47
CA LYS A 6 20.42 -7.68 9.12
C LYS A 6 20.12 -8.76 8.07
N SER A 7 20.30 -10.05 8.41
CA SER A 7 19.92 -11.17 7.53
C SER A 7 18.40 -11.31 7.36
N THR A 8 17.60 -11.07 8.40
CA THR A 8 16.14 -11.14 8.31
C THR A 8 15.63 -10.02 7.42
N ILE A 9 16.02 -8.77 7.68
CA ILE A 9 15.56 -7.59 6.92
C ILE A 9 15.99 -7.68 5.44
N LEU A 10 17.22 -8.12 5.15
CA LEU A 10 17.68 -8.34 3.76
C LEU A 10 17.01 -9.53 3.03
N ASN A 11 16.24 -10.37 3.72
CA ASN A 11 15.50 -11.47 3.10
C ASN A 11 14.04 -11.11 2.75
N MET A 12 13.52 -9.94 3.17
CA MET A 12 12.08 -9.66 3.11
C MET A 12 11.57 -9.25 1.72
N ALA A 13 12.47 -8.85 0.82
CA ALA A 13 12.29 -8.93 -0.63
C ALA A 13 13.68 -8.83 -1.30
N GLN A 14 14.13 -9.89 -1.98
CA GLN A 14 15.42 -9.90 -2.67
C GLN A 14 15.30 -9.72 -4.19
N LYS A 15 14.08 -9.80 -4.72
CA LYS A 15 13.80 -9.66 -6.16
C LYS A 15 12.59 -8.77 -6.39
N ALA A 16 12.62 -8.02 -7.49
CA ALA A 16 11.43 -7.31 -7.99
C ALA A 16 10.25 -8.26 -8.27
N GLU A 17 10.52 -9.55 -8.42
CA GLU A 17 9.52 -10.60 -8.63
C GLU A 17 8.68 -10.90 -7.37
N ASP A 18 9.23 -10.62 -6.18
CA ASP A 18 8.55 -10.80 -4.89
C ASP A 18 7.39 -9.80 -4.70
N PHE A 19 7.41 -8.69 -5.47
CA PHE A 19 6.38 -7.63 -5.46
C PHE A 19 5.35 -7.76 -6.61
N ASN A 20 5.38 -8.82 -7.42
CA ASN A 20 4.45 -8.99 -8.55
C ASN A 20 2.99 -9.07 -8.07
N LEU A 21 2.11 -8.22 -8.62
CA LEU A 21 0.70 -8.19 -8.24
C LEU A 21 -0.09 -9.37 -8.86
N PRO A 22 -1.29 -9.73 -8.34
CA PRO A 22 -2.14 -10.74 -8.97
C PRO A 22 -2.48 -10.40 -10.43
N MET A 23 -2.07 -11.24 -11.38
CA MET A 23 -2.29 -11.02 -12.83
C MET A 23 -3.78 -10.91 -13.20
N SER A 24 -4.67 -11.48 -12.39
CA SER A 24 -6.13 -11.32 -12.51
C SER A 24 -6.59 -9.89 -12.28
N ALA A 25 -6.01 -9.18 -11.29
CA ALA A 25 -6.32 -7.78 -11.00
C ALA A 25 -5.82 -6.86 -12.12
N ILE A 26 -4.57 -7.04 -12.57
CA ILE A 26 -4.02 -6.31 -13.74
C ILE A 26 -4.88 -6.55 -14.98
N THR A 27 -5.29 -7.79 -15.25
CA THR A 27 -6.12 -8.12 -16.43
C THR A 27 -7.51 -7.48 -16.38
N ARG A 28 -8.06 -7.20 -15.19
CA ARG A 28 -9.32 -6.43 -15.04
C ARG A 28 -9.07 -4.95 -15.31
N ILE A 29 -8.23 -4.30 -14.51
CA ILE A 29 -7.92 -2.86 -14.60
C ILE A 29 -7.54 -2.45 -16.04
N VAL A 30 -6.74 -3.26 -16.73
CA VAL A 30 -6.29 -2.97 -18.10
C VAL A 30 -7.41 -3.15 -19.13
N LYS A 31 -8.41 -4.00 -18.89
CA LYS A 31 -9.62 -4.09 -19.73
C LYS A 31 -10.58 -2.94 -19.47
N ASP A 32 -10.76 -2.58 -18.19
CA ASP A 32 -11.66 -1.51 -17.77
C ASP A 32 -11.18 -0.13 -18.28
N ALA A 33 -9.89 -0.01 -18.58
CA ALA A 33 -9.24 1.20 -19.14
C ALA A 33 -9.18 1.27 -20.68
N ILE A 34 -9.71 0.29 -21.43
CA ILE A 34 -9.65 0.25 -22.91
C ILE A 34 -11.01 -0.08 -23.54
N PRO A 35 -11.24 0.28 -24.83
CA PRO A 35 -12.48 -0.09 -25.51
C PRO A 35 -12.69 -1.60 -25.65
N GLU A 36 -13.95 -2.03 -25.70
CA GLU A 36 -14.31 -3.43 -25.94
C GLU A 36 -13.74 -3.97 -27.26
N GLY A 37 -13.50 -5.27 -27.30
CA GLY A 37 -12.91 -5.97 -28.46
C GLY A 37 -11.39 -5.81 -28.62
N VAL A 38 -10.77 -4.82 -27.97
CA VAL A 38 -9.30 -4.65 -27.98
C VAL A 38 -8.62 -5.82 -27.26
N ARG A 39 -7.58 -6.39 -27.88
CA ARG A 39 -6.80 -7.51 -27.34
C ARG A 39 -5.45 -7.02 -26.79
N VAL A 40 -5.16 -7.38 -25.55
CA VAL A 40 -3.88 -7.08 -24.88
C VAL A 40 -3.05 -8.36 -24.78
N THR A 41 -1.76 -8.27 -25.11
CA THR A 41 -0.84 -9.42 -25.08
C THR A 41 -0.41 -9.79 -23.66
N GLU A 42 -0.02 -11.05 -23.45
CA GLU A 42 0.53 -11.49 -22.16
C GLU A 42 1.79 -10.70 -21.77
N GLY A 43 2.66 -10.38 -22.74
CA GLY A 43 3.85 -9.56 -22.52
C GLY A 43 3.52 -8.14 -22.05
N ALA A 44 2.47 -7.50 -22.61
CA ALA A 44 2.04 -6.18 -22.16
C ALA A 44 1.46 -6.21 -20.74
N LYS A 45 0.66 -7.24 -20.40
CA LYS A 45 0.14 -7.41 -19.04
C LYS A 45 1.26 -7.68 -18.02
N LEU A 46 2.28 -8.46 -18.38
CA LEU A 46 3.44 -8.71 -17.53
C LEU A 46 4.32 -7.46 -17.36
N ALA A 47 4.48 -6.64 -18.41
CA ALA A 47 5.17 -5.36 -18.32
C ALA A 47 4.43 -4.40 -17.38
N LEU A 48 3.10 -4.30 -17.49
CA LEU A 48 2.26 -3.48 -16.61
C LEU A 48 2.25 -4.00 -15.16
N ASN A 49 2.31 -5.31 -14.95
CA ASN A 49 2.46 -5.91 -13.63
C ASN A 49 3.76 -5.45 -12.94
N LYS A 50 4.91 -5.60 -13.63
CA LYS A 50 6.22 -5.17 -13.12
C LYS A 50 6.30 -3.65 -12.95
N ALA A 51 5.71 -2.87 -13.87
CA ALA A 51 5.64 -1.42 -13.76
C ALA A 51 4.82 -0.97 -12.56
N ALA A 52 3.70 -1.64 -12.25
CA ALA A 52 2.90 -1.34 -11.06
C ALA A 52 3.67 -1.64 -9.75
N SER A 53 4.43 -2.74 -9.69
CA SER A 53 5.31 -3.05 -8.55
C SER A 53 6.38 -1.97 -8.35
N VAL A 54 7.07 -1.56 -9.43
CA VAL A 54 8.06 -0.46 -9.38
C VAL A 54 7.43 0.87 -9.01
N PHE A 55 6.23 1.18 -9.51
CA PHE A 55 5.48 2.39 -9.16
C PHE A 55 5.15 2.45 -7.67
N VAL A 56 4.69 1.36 -7.05
CA VAL A 56 4.43 1.31 -5.61
C VAL A 56 5.71 1.58 -4.82
N LEU A 57 6.82 0.89 -5.14
CA LEU A 57 8.11 1.11 -4.49
C LEU A 57 8.58 2.57 -4.61
N TYR A 58 8.46 3.17 -5.80
CA TYR A 58 8.91 4.53 -6.06
C TYR A 58 8.04 5.59 -5.36
N ALA A 59 6.71 5.45 -5.43
CA ALA A 59 5.78 6.34 -4.74
C ALA A 59 5.91 6.24 -3.21
N THR A 60 6.12 5.04 -2.66
CA THR A 60 6.44 4.88 -1.23
C THR A 60 7.79 5.50 -0.87
N SER A 61 8.80 5.44 -1.75
CA SER A 61 10.10 6.07 -1.50
C SER A 61 10.03 7.59 -1.48
N SER A 62 9.36 8.22 -2.45
CA SER A 62 9.14 9.68 -2.47
C SER A 62 8.32 10.15 -1.26
N ALA A 63 7.21 9.46 -0.93
CA ALA A 63 6.42 9.76 0.26
C ALA A 63 7.22 9.57 1.56
N ASN A 64 8.10 8.57 1.63
CA ASN A 64 9.02 8.41 2.76
C ASN A 64 9.98 9.61 2.87
N ASN A 65 10.55 10.09 1.76
CA ASN A 65 11.42 11.26 1.75
C ASN A 65 10.69 12.51 2.27
N HIS A 66 9.43 12.76 1.85
CA HIS A 66 8.61 13.84 2.41
C HIS A 66 8.40 13.70 3.92
N SER A 67 8.14 12.48 4.42
CA SER A 67 7.99 12.22 5.85
C SER A 67 9.29 12.49 6.63
N GLN A 68 10.43 12.01 6.13
CA GLN A 68 11.75 12.21 6.76
C GLN A 68 12.17 13.68 6.74
N ASN A 69 11.92 14.41 5.65
CA ASN A 69 12.18 15.86 5.55
C ASN A 69 11.37 16.67 6.58
N GLU A 70 10.13 16.25 6.88
CA GLU A 70 9.32 16.81 7.97
C GLU A 70 9.57 16.13 9.33
N ASN A 71 10.72 15.45 9.49
CA ASN A 71 11.19 14.80 10.71
C ASN A 71 10.23 13.75 11.30
N ARG A 72 9.38 13.14 10.47
CA ARG A 72 8.46 12.06 10.87
C ARG A 72 9.08 10.68 10.61
N LYS A 73 8.91 9.79 11.60
CA LYS A 73 9.09 8.33 11.47
C LYS A 73 7.82 7.60 11.01
N ARG A 74 6.79 8.32 10.56
CA ARG A 74 5.47 7.78 10.23
C ARG A 74 4.90 8.49 9.01
N LEU A 75 4.86 7.77 7.89
CA LEU A 75 4.25 8.17 6.64
C LEU A 75 2.74 8.42 6.85
N ILE A 76 2.27 9.61 6.44
CA ILE A 76 0.87 10.05 6.52
C ILE A 76 0.29 10.34 5.13
N PRO A 77 -1.05 10.40 4.94
CA PRO A 77 -1.65 10.66 3.63
C PRO A 77 -1.16 11.94 2.93
N LYS A 78 -0.81 12.99 3.70
CA LYS A 78 -0.17 14.21 3.18
C LYS A 78 1.11 13.87 2.39
N ASP A 79 1.97 13.01 2.93
CA ASP A 79 3.26 12.67 2.33
C ASP A 79 3.09 12.01 0.96
N VAL A 80 2.04 11.18 0.82
CA VAL A 80 1.64 10.57 -0.45
C VAL A 80 1.07 11.60 -1.43
N PHE A 81 0.31 12.58 -0.95
CA PHE A 81 -0.22 13.65 -1.81
C PHE A 81 0.85 14.66 -2.26
N GLU A 82 1.91 14.90 -1.49
CA GLU A 82 3.06 15.68 -1.97
C GLU A 82 3.90 14.86 -2.97
N ALA A 83 4.15 13.58 -2.69
CA ALA A 83 4.82 12.66 -3.62
C ALA A 83 4.12 12.61 -4.99
N LEU A 84 2.78 12.51 -5.01
CA LEU A 84 2.02 12.49 -6.26
C LEU A 84 2.09 13.81 -7.06
N LYS A 85 2.56 14.92 -6.49
CA LYS A 85 2.89 16.15 -7.24
C LYS A 85 4.31 16.12 -7.79
N GLU A 86 5.28 15.66 -6.98
CA GLU A 86 6.66 15.42 -7.43
C GLU A 86 6.72 14.45 -8.62
N LEU A 87 5.77 13.50 -8.67
CA LEU A 87 5.63 12.50 -9.73
C LEU A 87 4.81 12.96 -10.96
N GLU A 88 4.33 14.21 -11.02
CA GLU A 88 3.44 14.73 -12.09
C GLU A 88 2.12 13.92 -12.24
N LEU A 89 1.56 13.47 -11.10
CA LEU A 89 0.36 12.61 -11.01
C LEU A 89 -0.77 13.25 -10.21
N GLU A 90 -0.90 14.59 -10.20
CA GLU A 90 -1.93 15.29 -9.42
C GLU A 90 -3.36 14.90 -9.79
N VAL A 91 -3.57 14.40 -11.00
CA VAL A 91 -4.84 13.83 -11.48
C VAL A 91 -5.35 12.68 -10.59
N LEU A 92 -4.47 11.99 -9.86
CA LEU A 92 -4.81 10.93 -8.91
C LEU A 92 -5.23 11.46 -7.53
N ILE A 93 -4.90 12.72 -7.18
CA ILE A 93 -5.14 13.26 -5.84
C ILE A 93 -6.64 13.38 -5.52
N PRO A 94 -7.51 13.97 -6.38
CA PRO A 94 -8.95 14.06 -6.09
C PRO A 94 -9.66 12.71 -5.83
N PRO A 95 -9.52 11.65 -6.67
CA PRO A 95 -10.16 10.37 -6.38
C PRO A 95 -9.56 9.67 -5.15
N LEU A 96 -8.26 9.84 -4.86
CA LEU A 96 -7.66 9.30 -3.64
C LEU A 96 -8.14 10.00 -2.37
N GLN A 97 -8.37 11.32 -2.40
CA GLN A 97 -8.98 12.06 -1.30
C GLN A 97 -10.43 11.59 -1.05
N GLN A 98 -11.22 11.37 -2.11
CA GLN A 98 -12.57 10.82 -2.00
C GLN A 98 -12.55 9.39 -1.41
N ALA A 99 -11.61 8.55 -1.83
CA ALA A 99 -11.43 7.20 -1.29
C ALA A 99 -11.01 7.19 0.19
N LEU A 100 -10.17 8.14 0.63
CA LEU A 100 -9.76 8.28 2.03
C LEU A 100 -10.95 8.58 2.94
N ILE A 101 -11.75 9.60 2.62
CA ILE A 101 -12.98 9.96 3.35
C ILE A 101 -13.97 8.78 3.34
N GLY A 102 -14.09 8.09 2.20
CA GLY A 102 -14.89 6.88 2.05
C GLY A 102 -14.41 5.68 2.88
N ASN A 103 -13.19 5.69 3.40
CA ASN A 103 -12.67 4.65 4.29
C ASN A 103 -12.74 5.06 5.77
N GLU A 104 -12.51 6.34 6.09
CA GLU A 104 -12.70 6.90 7.45
C GLU A 104 -14.15 6.74 7.93
N THR A 105 -15.12 7.07 7.06
CA THR A 105 -16.56 6.88 7.35
C THR A 105 -16.93 5.41 7.56
N LYS A 106 -16.41 4.48 6.74
CA LYS A 106 -16.60 3.03 6.92
C LYS A 106 -15.98 2.52 8.23
N LYS A 107 -14.82 3.07 8.63
CA LYS A 107 -14.17 2.72 9.90
C LYS A 107 -15.04 3.14 11.09
N GLN A 108 -15.50 4.39 11.12
CA GLN A 108 -16.42 4.90 12.15
C GLN A 108 -17.71 4.06 12.22
N ALA A 109 -18.27 3.67 11.07
CA ALA A 109 -19.45 2.80 11.02
C ALA A 109 -19.21 1.40 11.62
N LYS A 110 -18.02 0.81 11.41
CA LYS A 110 -17.63 -0.47 12.04
C LYS A 110 -17.39 -0.32 13.55
N GLU A 111 -16.77 0.76 13.99
CA GLU A 111 -16.52 1.07 15.40
C GLU A 111 -17.84 1.31 16.16
N ASN A 112 -18.76 2.08 15.59
CA ASN A 112 -20.09 2.30 16.16
C ASN A 112 -20.92 1.01 16.26
N LYS A 113 -20.85 0.12 15.26
CA LYS A 113 -21.48 -1.22 15.35
C LYS A 113 -20.90 -2.05 16.49
N ARG A 114 -19.57 -2.12 16.63
CA ARG A 114 -18.89 -2.84 17.73
C ARG A 114 -19.25 -2.27 19.11
N ALA A 115 -19.38 -0.94 19.24
CA ALA A 115 -19.82 -0.31 20.48
C ALA A 115 -21.27 -0.65 20.84
N SER A 116 -22.15 -0.81 19.84
CA SER A 116 -23.57 -1.11 20.04
C SER A 116 -23.88 -2.55 20.47
N SER A 117 -22.96 -3.50 20.23
CA SER A 117 -23.16 -4.92 20.58
C SER A 117 -22.94 -5.26 22.06
N ASN A 118 -22.33 -4.37 22.84
CA ASN A 118 -21.97 -4.62 24.24
C ASN A 118 -23.07 -4.27 25.26
N ASN A 119 -24.33 -4.06 24.83
CA ASN A 119 -25.37 -3.51 25.72
C ASN A 119 -26.80 -4.01 25.42
N VAL A 120 -26.97 -5.29 25.08
CA VAL A 120 -28.27 -5.98 25.02
C VAL A 120 -28.13 -7.41 25.57
N GLU A 121 -28.69 -7.67 26.75
CA GLU A 121 -29.06 -9.00 27.24
C GLU A 121 -30.59 -9.08 27.31
N VAL A 122 -31.20 -10.19 26.83
CA VAL A 122 -32.63 -10.58 27.00
C VAL A 122 -33.66 -9.67 26.27
N GLU A 123 -34.66 -10.09 25.49
CA GLU A 123 -35.19 -11.35 24.85
C GLU A 123 -36.26 -10.89 23.80
N VAL A 124 -36.81 -11.61 22.80
CA VAL A 124 -36.65 -12.94 22.13
C VAL A 124 -37.36 -12.87 20.73
N ALA A 125 -37.60 -14.00 20.04
CA ALA A 125 -38.34 -14.19 18.76
C ALA A 125 -37.64 -13.67 17.46
N GLU A 126 -37.33 -14.52 16.46
CA GLU A 126 -38.19 -15.17 15.43
C GLU A 126 -38.73 -14.17 14.38
N ASP A 127 -38.58 -14.34 13.06
CA ASP A 127 -38.02 -15.44 12.22
C ASP A 127 -37.58 -14.91 10.81
N GLU A 128 -37.27 -15.82 9.87
CA GLU A 128 -37.05 -15.69 8.41
C GLU A 128 -35.58 -15.57 7.89
N GLU A 129 -35.35 -16.17 6.71
CA GLU A 129 -34.04 -16.57 6.16
C GLU A 129 -33.39 -15.53 5.22
N GLU A 130 -32.06 -15.43 5.21
CA GLU A 130 -31.31 -15.21 3.95
C GLU A 130 -30.00 -16.02 3.88
N VAL A 131 -29.85 -16.71 2.74
CA VAL A 131 -28.66 -17.16 1.99
C VAL A 131 -27.31 -17.33 2.73
N PRO A 132 -26.67 -18.53 2.68
CA PRO A 132 -25.31 -18.72 3.18
C PRO A 132 -24.27 -18.15 2.21
N ASP A 133 -23.73 -16.97 2.52
CA ASP A 133 -22.54 -16.44 1.85
C ASP A 133 -21.30 -17.23 2.28
N ASN A 134 -20.50 -17.70 1.32
CA ASN A 134 -19.30 -18.50 1.60
C ASN A 134 -18.17 -17.59 2.12
N GLU A 135 -18.03 -17.48 3.44
CA GLU A 135 -16.92 -16.76 4.05
C GLU A 135 -15.58 -17.41 3.69
N MET A 136 -14.78 -16.75 2.85
CA MET A 136 -13.35 -17.01 2.79
C MET A 136 -12.71 -16.41 4.04
N GLU A 137 -12.30 -17.30 4.95
CA GLU A 137 -11.61 -16.98 6.20
C GLU A 137 -10.30 -16.18 5.91
N ILE A 138 -10.39 -14.85 5.98
CA ILE A 138 -9.22 -13.98 5.91
C ILE A 138 -8.52 -14.07 7.26
N GLN A 139 -7.49 -14.93 7.34
CA GLN A 139 -6.65 -15.03 8.52
C GLN A 139 -6.13 -13.65 8.93
N GLU A 140 -6.39 -13.25 10.17
CA GLU A 140 -5.89 -11.98 10.72
C GLU A 140 -4.36 -12.06 10.83
N VAL A 141 -3.66 -11.45 9.87
CA VAL A 141 -2.23 -11.22 9.95
C VAL A 141 -2.00 -10.08 10.95
N GLU A 142 -1.82 -10.44 12.21
CA GLU A 142 -1.45 -9.48 13.25
C GLU A 142 -0.08 -8.83 12.96
N GLU A 143 0.05 -7.61 13.48
CA GLU A 143 1.17 -6.67 13.32
C GLU A 143 1.39 -6.02 11.93
N PRO A 144 1.35 -4.67 11.83
CA PRO A 144 1.77 -3.97 10.63
C PRO A 144 3.30 -4.00 10.49
N TYR A 145 3.81 -4.46 9.36
CA TYR A 145 5.25 -4.56 9.11
C TYR A 145 5.96 -3.20 9.20
N ILE A 146 6.70 -2.98 10.29
CA ILE A 146 7.50 -1.78 10.52
C ILE A 146 8.83 -1.92 9.77
N ILE A 147 8.99 -1.14 8.69
CA ILE A 147 10.28 -1.02 7.99
C ILE A 147 11.17 -0.07 8.80
N GLU A 148 11.87 -0.61 9.81
CA GLU A 148 12.96 0.11 10.47
C GLU A 148 14.18 0.20 9.53
N LEU A 149 14.21 1.24 8.71
CA LEU A 149 15.42 1.65 7.99
C LEU A 149 16.46 2.09 9.02
N SER A 150 17.44 1.23 9.29
CA SER A 150 18.59 1.56 10.12
C SER A 150 19.46 2.59 9.40
N ASP A 151 19.75 3.71 10.07
CA ASP A 151 20.62 4.75 9.53
C ASP A 151 21.96 4.16 9.07
N SER A 152 22.29 4.37 7.79
CA SER A 152 23.62 4.09 7.25
C SER A 152 24.30 5.42 6.95
N GLU A 153 25.32 5.76 7.74
CA GLU A 153 26.04 7.02 7.66
C GLU A 153 26.76 7.14 6.30
N CYS A 154 26.33 8.11 5.48
CA CYS A 154 27.02 8.46 4.25
C CYS A 154 28.27 9.27 4.58
N GLU A 155 29.42 8.60 4.74
CA GLU A 155 30.72 9.26 4.92
C GLU A 155 31.09 10.11 3.68
N ASN A 156 30.94 11.43 3.81
CA ASN A 156 31.34 12.40 2.79
C ASN A 156 32.87 12.48 2.68
N ASN A 157 33.45 11.64 1.82
CA ASN A 157 34.84 11.75 1.39
C ASN A 157 34.93 12.62 0.12
N GLU A 158 34.77 13.93 0.27
CA GLU A 158 35.18 14.87 -0.79
C GLU A 158 36.72 14.88 -0.87
N SER A 159 37.24 14.44 -2.01
CA SER A 159 38.69 14.30 -2.23
C SER A 159 39.33 15.63 -2.62
N GLU A 160 40.53 15.88 -2.08
CA GLU A 160 41.35 17.03 -2.47
C GLU A 160 41.68 16.96 -3.98
N ALA A 161 41.23 17.95 -4.75
CA ALA A 161 41.58 18.11 -6.16
C ALA A 161 42.65 19.22 -6.30
N SER A 162 43.89 18.80 -6.53
CA SER A 162 45.04 19.68 -6.81
C SER A 162 45.14 20.02 -8.30
N SER A 163 45.88 21.10 -8.62
CA SER A 163 46.28 21.58 -9.97
C SER A 163 45.14 22.15 -10.85
N ASP A 164 45.35 23.20 -11.65
CA ASP A 164 46.57 24.01 -11.90
C ASP A 164 46.35 25.51 -11.60
#